data_AF-A0A2B4RRG8-F1
#
_entry.id   AF-A0A2B4RRG8-F1
#
_cell.length_a   1.000
_cell.length_b   1.000
_cell.length_c   1.000
_cell.angle_alpha   90.00
_cell.angle_beta   90.00
_cell.angle_gamma   90.00
#
_symmetry.space_group_name_H-M   'P 1'
#
loop_
_entity.id
_entity.type
_entity.pdbx_description
1 polymer ?
#
loop_
_entity_poly.entity_id
_entity_poly.type
_entity_poly.pdbx_seq_one_letter_code
_entity_poly.pdbx_strand_id
1 'polypeptide(L)'
;MPPYHRSSKQSDMQGLVRKCALIGVGVSFVIAFFYWCLPGESTVHSAGNSASIDYYHRTACDKKYNATYPLTRPEVTAQGKRFRIGVIADLDENSKSSSKENTWTSQFKRGYLTLNNGRVSVEWDQDIIILSSTLSQKGRGMELSELKVFNGKLYAVDDRTGVVFQIQDKHTVAWVILPDGDGTEAKGFKAEWMAVKGKTLYIGGLGKEWTTTEGVFQNHNPQWVKSIGPNGDVVHHDWVSRYEGLRGALGIQFPGYVIHEAANWSDKHKKWFFLPRRASHEMYNEKDDEHRATNVLISCDENFTNFRVHTIGELNLTHGFSSFKFIPGTDDNFFVALKTEEDRGTIRSYIVAYDIHGRMLMDEILIGNNKFEGIEFI
;
A
#
# COMPACT_ATOMS: atom_id res chain seq x y z
N MET A 1 -72.13 -84.30 35.54
CA MET A 1 -73.16 -83.35 35.06
C MET A 1 -73.20 -82.17 36.02
N PRO A 2 -73.48 -80.92 35.61
CA PRO A 2 -73.73 -80.39 34.25
C PRO A 2 -72.73 -79.27 33.82
N PRO A 3 -72.83 -78.81 32.54
CA PRO A 3 -71.88 -77.92 31.87
C PRO A 3 -72.43 -76.49 31.64
N TYR A 4 -71.59 -75.56 31.19
CA TYR A 4 -71.81 -74.58 30.09
C TYR A 4 -70.88 -73.36 30.25
N HIS A 5 -69.98 -73.11 29.28
CA HIS A 5 -69.55 -71.74 28.94
C HIS A 5 -68.75 -71.69 27.63
N ARG A 6 -69.24 -70.88 26.68
CA ARG A 6 -68.53 -70.14 25.61
C ARG A 6 -69.60 -69.52 24.70
N SER A 7 -69.49 -68.32 24.14
CA SER A 7 -68.66 -67.13 24.35
C SER A 7 -69.39 -66.02 23.59
N SER A 8 -69.66 -64.86 24.19
CA SER A 8 -70.27 -63.71 23.52
C SER A 8 -69.30 -63.14 22.48
N LYS A 9 -69.61 -63.35 21.19
CA LYS A 9 -68.73 -63.04 20.06
C LYS A 9 -69.25 -61.85 19.25
N GLN A 10 -68.38 -60.85 19.12
CA GLN A 10 -68.00 -60.22 17.84
C GLN A 10 -68.94 -59.17 17.21
N SER A 11 -70.21 -59.04 17.60
CA SER A 11 -71.12 -58.03 17.01
C SER A 11 -70.96 -56.61 17.58
N ASP A 12 -70.72 -56.44 18.88
CA ASP A 12 -70.58 -55.11 19.52
C ASP A 12 -69.23 -54.43 19.21
N MET A 13 -68.17 -55.23 19.03
CA MET A 13 -66.83 -54.71 18.76
C MET A 13 -66.71 -54.14 17.32
N GLN A 14 -67.42 -54.72 16.34
CA GLN A 14 -67.47 -54.18 14.99
C GLN A 14 -68.25 -52.86 14.89
N GLY A 15 -69.30 -52.70 15.70
CA GLY A 15 -70.05 -51.44 15.79
C GLY A 15 -69.23 -50.29 16.37
N LEU A 16 -68.45 -50.57 17.41
CA LEU A 16 -67.54 -49.59 18.03
C LEU A 16 -66.40 -49.19 17.08
N VAL A 17 -65.76 -50.16 16.42
CA VAL A 17 -64.68 -49.90 15.45
C VAL A 17 -65.16 -49.08 14.26
N ARG A 18 -66.38 -49.32 13.74
CA ARG A 18 -66.96 -48.50 12.66
C ARG A 18 -67.23 -47.06 13.09
N LYS A 19 -67.70 -46.84 14.33
CA LYS A 19 -67.91 -45.48 14.88
C LYS A 19 -66.58 -44.75 15.08
N CYS A 20 -65.56 -45.41 15.62
CA CYS A 20 -64.21 -44.83 15.77
C CYS A 20 -63.56 -44.53 14.42
N ALA A 21 -63.73 -45.39 13.41
CA ALA A 21 -63.23 -45.15 12.05
C ALA A 21 -63.92 -43.94 11.39
N LEU A 22 -65.25 -43.81 11.52
CA LEU A 22 -65.99 -42.65 11.00
C LEU A 22 -65.59 -41.33 11.68
N ILE A 23 -65.38 -41.36 13.01
CA ILE A 23 -64.88 -40.20 13.75
C ILE A 23 -63.44 -39.86 13.32
N GLY A 24 -62.58 -40.86 13.17
CA GLY A 24 -61.19 -40.68 12.71
C GLY A 24 -61.10 -40.08 11.31
N VAL A 25 -61.96 -40.53 10.38
CA VAL A 25 -62.06 -39.95 9.03
C VAL A 25 -62.59 -38.52 9.09
N GLY A 26 -63.62 -38.24 9.90
CA GLY A 26 -64.14 -36.89 10.11
C GLY A 26 -63.09 -35.92 10.66
N VAL A 27 -62.35 -36.33 11.70
CA VAL A 27 -61.27 -35.52 12.28
C VAL A 27 -60.14 -35.30 11.27
N SER A 28 -59.79 -36.31 10.48
CA SER A 28 -58.75 -36.18 9.45
C SER A 28 -59.15 -35.20 8.34
N PHE A 29 -60.42 -35.22 7.92
CA PHE A 29 -60.95 -34.23 6.96
C PHE A 29 -61.00 -32.83 7.54
N VAL A 30 -61.35 -32.67 8.82
CA VAL A 30 -61.35 -31.36 9.49
C VAL A 30 -59.92 -30.83 9.59
N ILE A 31 -58.94 -31.66 9.98
CA ILE A 31 -57.52 -31.25 10.03
C ILE A 31 -57.00 -30.89 8.64
N ALA A 32 -57.31 -31.70 7.61
CA ALA A 32 -56.92 -31.42 6.24
C ALA A 32 -57.59 -30.13 5.70
N PHE A 33 -58.85 -29.88 6.05
CA PHE A 33 -59.54 -28.64 5.71
C PHE A 33 -58.93 -27.44 6.43
N PHE A 34 -58.57 -27.55 7.71
CA PHE A 34 -57.82 -26.50 8.40
C PHE A 34 -56.45 -26.25 7.75
N TYR A 35 -55.72 -27.29 7.35
CA TYR A 35 -54.45 -27.13 6.61
C TYR A 35 -54.64 -26.52 5.22
N TRP A 36 -55.74 -26.81 4.53
CA TRP A 36 -56.07 -26.22 3.21
C TRP A 36 -56.57 -24.77 3.34
N CYS A 37 -57.27 -24.44 4.42
CA CYS A 37 -57.79 -23.10 4.71
C CYS A 37 -56.78 -22.18 5.41
N LEU A 38 -55.64 -22.69 5.85
CA LEU A 38 -54.53 -21.87 6.32
C LEU A 38 -53.77 -21.35 5.07
N PRO A 39 -53.86 -20.06 4.72
CA PRO A 39 -53.07 -19.50 3.64
C PRO A 39 -51.58 -19.68 3.98
N GLY A 40 -50.91 -20.54 3.22
CA GLY A 40 -49.47 -20.76 3.25
C GLY A 40 -48.72 -19.62 2.58
N GLU A 41 -48.95 -18.38 3.01
CA GLU A 41 -48.05 -17.26 2.73
C GLU A 41 -47.80 -16.56 4.07
N SER A 42 -46.76 -16.99 4.77
CA SER A 42 -46.09 -16.11 5.70
C SER A 42 -45.34 -15.09 4.85
N THR A 43 -46.02 -14.01 4.46
CA THR A 43 -45.34 -12.79 4.03
C THR A 43 -44.54 -12.30 5.23
N VAL A 44 -43.26 -12.65 5.25
CA VAL A 44 -42.27 -11.92 6.05
C VAL A 44 -42.31 -10.51 5.50
N HIS A 45 -42.97 -9.60 6.21
CA HIS A 45 -42.77 -8.18 6.03
C HIS A 45 -41.34 -7.88 6.46
N SER A 46 -40.38 -8.11 5.55
CA SER A 46 -39.13 -7.39 5.58
C SER A 46 -39.52 -5.93 5.53
N ALA A 47 -39.27 -5.20 6.62
CA ALA A 47 -39.26 -3.75 6.57
C ALA A 47 -38.27 -3.38 5.46
N GLY A 48 -38.83 -2.98 4.32
CA GLY A 48 -38.09 -2.82 3.08
C GLY A 48 -37.04 -1.73 3.25
N ASN A 49 -35.81 -2.14 3.56
CA ASN A 49 -34.66 -1.45 3.04
C ASN A 49 -34.46 -1.99 1.62
N SER A 50 -35.26 -1.48 0.68
CA SER A 50 -35.17 -1.73 -0.75
C SER A 50 -33.95 -1.08 -1.41
N ALA A 51 -32.92 -0.75 -0.63
CA ALA A 51 -31.60 -0.58 -1.19
C ALA A 51 -31.06 -1.98 -1.48
N SER A 52 -31.13 -2.41 -2.74
CA SER A 52 -30.41 -3.60 -3.20
C SER A 52 -28.98 -3.56 -2.65
N ILE A 53 -28.37 -4.69 -2.29
CA ILE A 53 -26.95 -4.77 -1.90
C ILE A 53 -26.04 -4.06 -2.94
N ASP A 54 -26.49 -4.05 -4.20
CA ASP A 54 -25.87 -3.35 -5.34
C ASP A 54 -25.87 -1.79 -5.21
N TYR A 55 -26.76 -1.21 -4.41
CA TYR A 55 -26.82 0.23 -4.13
C TYR A 55 -25.57 0.70 -3.38
N TYR A 56 -25.16 -0.05 -2.35
CA TYR A 56 -24.00 0.29 -1.51
C TYR A 56 -22.66 0.19 -2.25
N HIS A 57 -22.52 -0.74 -3.19
CA HIS A 57 -21.34 -0.84 -4.06
C HIS A 57 -21.25 0.33 -5.05
N ARG A 58 -22.38 0.75 -5.64
CA ARG A 58 -22.41 1.88 -6.59
C ARG A 58 -22.15 3.23 -5.91
N THR A 59 -22.72 3.48 -4.73
CA THR A 59 -22.47 4.75 -4.02
C THR A 59 -21.01 4.91 -3.57
N ALA A 60 -20.29 3.80 -3.32
CA ALA A 60 -18.86 3.83 -3.02
C ALA A 60 -18.01 4.17 -4.26
N CYS A 61 -18.45 3.75 -5.45
CA CYS A 61 -17.78 4.01 -6.73
C CYS A 61 -18.01 5.45 -7.25
N ASP A 62 -19.10 6.10 -6.85
CA ASP A 62 -19.43 7.50 -7.19
C ASP A 62 -18.62 8.55 -6.40
N LYS A 63 -17.68 8.13 -5.54
CA LYS A 63 -16.84 9.08 -4.80
C LYS A 63 -15.86 9.79 -5.73
N LYS A 64 -16.09 11.08 -5.93
CA LYS A 64 -15.19 11.99 -6.65
C LYS A 64 -13.79 11.96 -6.02
N TYR A 65 -12.75 11.80 -6.84
CA TYR A 65 -11.35 11.88 -6.41
C TYR A 65 -11.08 13.18 -5.64
N ASN A 66 -10.52 13.06 -4.44
CA ASN A 66 -10.08 14.19 -3.65
C ASN A 66 -8.65 14.58 -4.03
N ALA A 67 -8.51 15.70 -4.74
CA ALA A 67 -7.23 16.22 -5.21
C ALA A 67 -6.49 17.12 -4.19
N THR A 68 -6.90 17.11 -2.92
CA THR A 68 -6.24 17.92 -1.87
C THR A 68 -4.77 17.49 -1.72
N TYR A 69 -3.85 18.41 -2.02
CA TYR A 69 -2.42 18.24 -1.85
C TYR A 69 -1.72 19.60 -1.67
N PRO A 70 -0.82 19.76 -0.68
CA PRO A 70 -0.63 18.90 0.50
C PRO A 70 -1.90 18.74 1.34
N LEU A 71 -1.91 17.83 2.33
CA LEU A 71 -3.09 17.65 3.20
C LEU A 71 -3.29 18.85 4.12
N THR A 72 -2.20 19.40 4.65
CA THR A 72 -2.18 20.64 5.44
C THR A 72 -1.93 21.82 4.51
N ARG A 73 -2.74 22.89 4.63
CA ARG A 73 -2.55 24.09 3.83
C ARG A 73 -1.18 24.72 4.13
N PRO A 74 -0.37 25.04 3.12
CA PRO A 74 0.89 25.74 3.33
C PRO A 74 0.67 27.11 3.99
N GLU A 75 1.58 27.49 4.87
CA GLU A 75 1.56 28.78 5.56
C GLU A 75 2.47 29.77 4.83
N VAL A 76 2.01 31.01 4.66
CA VAL A 76 2.84 32.10 4.12
C VAL A 76 3.31 32.95 5.29
N THR A 77 4.62 33.03 5.49
CA THR A 77 5.27 33.77 6.57
C THR A 77 6.19 34.85 6.00
N ALA A 78 6.72 35.73 6.86
CA ALA A 78 7.75 36.69 6.44
C ALA A 78 9.05 36.00 6.00
N GLN A 79 9.25 34.74 6.41
CA GLN A 79 10.41 33.91 6.12
C GLN A 79 10.20 32.96 4.93
N GLY A 80 9.11 33.12 4.17
CA GLY A 80 8.82 32.31 2.98
C GLY A 80 7.56 31.46 3.12
N LYS A 81 7.48 30.39 2.34
CA LYS A 81 6.34 29.47 2.36
C LYS A 81 6.70 28.22 3.16
N ARG A 82 5.94 27.93 4.21
CA ARG A 82 6.15 26.83 5.13
C ARG A 82 5.15 25.71 4.89
N PHE A 83 5.63 24.48 4.88
CA PHE A 83 4.87 23.26 4.56
C PHE A 83 5.02 22.25 5.68
N ARG A 84 3.92 21.59 6.04
CA ARG A 84 3.98 20.44 6.93
C ARG A 84 4.58 19.26 6.18
N ILE A 85 5.55 18.58 6.78
CA ILE A 85 6.18 17.38 6.22
C ILE A 85 6.14 16.23 7.20
N GLY A 86 6.15 15.01 6.67
CA GLY A 86 6.33 13.78 7.42
C GLY A 86 7.39 12.91 6.77
N VAL A 87 8.13 12.18 7.59
CA VAL A 87 9.04 11.10 7.16
C VAL A 87 8.70 9.81 7.89
N ILE A 88 8.74 8.69 7.18
CA ILE A 88 8.39 7.37 7.70
C ILE A 88 9.62 6.44 7.72
N ALA A 89 9.77 5.69 8.81
CA ALA A 89 10.92 4.82 8.99
C ALA A 89 10.65 3.38 8.52
N ASP A 90 11.62 2.82 7.83
CA ASP A 90 11.85 1.39 7.80
C ASP A 90 12.87 1.04 8.90
N LEU A 91 12.52 0.07 9.74
CA LEU A 91 13.37 -0.41 10.84
C LEU A 91 13.93 -1.82 10.56
N ASP A 92 13.72 -2.34 9.35
CA ASP A 92 14.00 -3.72 8.98
C ASP A 92 13.43 -4.70 10.01
N GLU A 93 14.21 -5.71 10.39
CA GLU A 93 13.85 -6.71 11.40
C GLU A 93 13.69 -6.11 12.81
N ASN A 94 14.23 -4.90 13.07
CA ASN A 94 14.05 -4.19 14.33
C ASN A 94 12.66 -3.54 14.45
N SER A 95 11.84 -3.59 13.40
CA SER A 95 10.41 -3.23 13.46
C SER A 95 9.64 -4.09 14.47
N LYS A 96 10.06 -5.34 14.71
CA LYS A 96 9.40 -6.27 15.62
C LYS A 96 9.46 -5.76 17.07
N SER A 97 8.30 -5.60 17.69
CA SER A 97 8.19 -5.16 19.08
C SER A 97 8.75 -6.21 20.04
N SER A 98 9.64 -5.79 20.94
CA SER A 98 10.16 -6.61 22.04
C SER A 98 9.17 -6.73 23.21
N SER A 99 8.16 -5.86 23.27
CA SER A 99 7.23 -5.77 24.42
C SER A 99 5.82 -6.27 24.12
N LYS A 100 5.45 -6.39 22.85
CA LYS A 100 4.11 -6.84 22.41
C LYS A 100 4.26 -7.98 21.42
N GLU A 101 3.64 -9.11 21.72
CA GLU A 101 3.65 -10.27 20.85
C GLU A 101 3.01 -9.95 19.48
N ASN A 102 3.55 -10.55 18.41
CA ASN A 102 3.02 -10.42 17.05
C ASN A 102 2.70 -8.98 16.65
N THR A 103 3.57 -8.05 17.04
CA THR A 103 3.41 -6.62 16.79
C THR A 103 4.68 -6.08 16.16
N TRP A 104 4.52 -5.34 15.06
CA TRP A 104 5.60 -4.62 14.39
C TRP A 104 5.30 -3.12 14.41
N THR A 105 6.35 -2.31 14.33
CA THR A 105 6.27 -0.87 14.52
C THR A 105 7.15 -0.11 13.54
N SER A 106 6.73 1.11 13.23
CA SER A 106 7.49 2.10 12.45
C SER A 106 7.42 3.46 13.13
N GLN A 107 8.38 4.33 12.83
CA GLN A 107 8.44 5.70 13.35
C GLN A 107 7.98 6.69 12.30
N PHE A 108 6.96 7.48 12.63
CA PHE A 108 6.48 8.59 11.83
C PHE A 108 6.92 9.91 12.46
N LYS A 109 7.95 10.53 11.88
CA LYS A 109 8.52 11.80 12.35
C LYS A 109 7.97 12.94 11.51
N ARG A 110 7.56 14.03 12.16
CA ARG A 110 6.93 15.19 11.49
C ARG A 110 7.74 16.45 11.70
N GLY A 111 7.57 17.41 10.81
CA GLY A 111 8.28 18.67 10.86
C GLY A 111 7.69 19.70 9.91
N TYR A 112 8.46 20.73 9.64
CA TYR A 112 8.17 21.73 8.63
C TYR A 112 9.35 21.92 7.69
N LEU A 113 9.03 22.13 6.41
CA LEU A 113 9.95 22.61 5.40
C LEU A 113 9.58 24.05 5.07
N THR A 114 10.56 24.96 5.03
CA THR A 114 10.35 26.35 4.61
C THR A 114 11.14 26.63 3.34
N LEU A 115 10.46 27.16 2.31
CA LEU A 115 11.07 27.64 1.08
C LEU A 115 11.10 29.17 1.08
N ASN A 116 12.29 29.75 0.94
CA ASN A 116 12.52 31.19 0.90
C ASN A 116 13.54 31.57 -0.17
N ASN A 117 13.12 32.30 -1.21
CA ASN A 117 14.02 32.80 -2.26
C ASN A 117 14.97 31.73 -2.84
N GLY A 118 14.46 30.51 -3.07
CA GLY A 118 15.24 29.39 -3.59
C GLY A 118 16.16 28.69 -2.56
N ARG A 119 16.03 29.01 -1.27
CA ARG A 119 16.65 28.26 -0.17
C ARG A 119 15.62 27.45 0.58
N VAL A 120 16.01 26.26 1.01
CA VAL A 120 15.18 25.35 1.79
C VAL A 120 15.77 25.18 3.18
N SER A 121 14.92 25.15 4.20
CA SER A 121 15.29 24.79 5.57
C SER A 121 14.25 23.86 6.18
N VAL A 122 14.66 23.04 7.14
CA VAL A 122 13.77 22.09 7.82
C VAL A 122 13.87 22.22 9.34
N GLU A 123 12.74 22.03 10.01
CA GLU A 123 12.62 21.92 11.46
C GLU A 123 11.77 20.71 11.81
N TRP A 124 12.06 20.04 12.92
CA TRP A 124 11.39 18.79 13.31
C TRP A 124 10.63 18.97 14.62
N ASP A 125 9.48 18.31 14.73
CA ASP A 125 8.77 18.18 15.98
C ASP A 125 9.62 17.40 17.01
N GLN A 126 9.36 17.64 18.29
CA GLN A 126 9.95 16.85 19.38
C GLN A 126 9.37 15.43 19.43
N ASP A 127 8.07 15.28 19.15
CA ASP A 127 7.38 14.00 19.23
C ASP A 127 7.56 13.16 17.96
N ILE A 128 7.94 11.90 18.14
CA ILE A 128 7.91 10.86 17.11
C ILE A 128 6.68 9.98 17.36
N ILE A 129 5.85 9.79 16.34
CA ILE A 129 4.67 8.91 16.43
C ILE A 129 5.12 7.48 16.14
N ILE A 130 4.74 6.54 17.01
CA ILE A 130 4.94 5.11 16.76
C ILE A 130 3.68 4.55 16.12
N LEU A 131 3.80 4.10 14.88
CA LEU A 131 2.76 3.36 14.17
C LEU A 131 2.97 1.87 14.42
N SER A 132 1.90 1.08 14.45
CA SER A 132 1.99 -0.35 14.71
C SER A 132 0.93 -1.17 14.00
N SER A 133 1.27 -2.40 13.64
CA SER A 133 0.35 -3.40 13.09
C SER A 133 0.68 -4.78 13.64
N THR A 134 -0.31 -5.68 13.62
CA THR A 134 -0.14 -7.10 13.89
C THR A 134 -0.05 -7.94 12.62
N LEU A 135 -0.21 -7.32 11.44
CA LEU A 135 -0.02 -7.97 10.15
C LEU A 135 1.48 -8.17 9.89
N SER A 136 1.84 -9.38 9.47
CA SER A 136 3.20 -9.73 9.07
C SER A 136 3.21 -10.85 8.04
N GLN A 137 4.31 -10.97 7.32
CA GLN A 137 4.61 -12.10 6.45
C GLN A 137 5.97 -12.66 6.83
N LYS A 138 6.03 -13.96 7.13
CA LYS A 138 7.26 -14.63 7.63
C LYS A 138 7.88 -13.93 8.87
N GLY A 139 7.04 -13.37 9.73
CA GLY A 139 7.48 -12.72 10.97
C GLY A 139 8.08 -11.31 10.81
N ARG A 140 7.91 -10.69 9.64
CA ARG A 140 8.34 -9.32 9.30
C ARG A 140 7.14 -8.48 8.84
N GLY A 141 7.13 -7.18 9.16
CA GLY A 141 6.06 -6.26 8.80
C GLY A 141 6.31 -4.86 9.36
N MET A 142 5.53 -3.87 8.91
CA MET A 142 5.76 -2.44 9.22
C MET A 142 7.14 -1.92 8.82
N GLU A 143 7.76 -2.54 7.81
CA GLU A 143 8.97 -2.07 7.15
C GLU A 143 8.50 -1.12 6.04
N LEU A 144 8.28 0.15 6.42
CA LEU A 144 7.52 1.10 5.61
C LEU A 144 8.45 1.89 4.68
N SER A 145 8.48 1.48 3.42
CA SER A 145 9.52 1.91 2.45
C SER A 145 9.15 3.14 1.60
N GLU A 146 7.96 3.74 1.76
CA GLU A 146 7.64 5.05 1.17
C GLU A 146 6.39 5.68 1.82
N LEU A 147 6.20 6.98 1.62
CA LEU A 147 5.09 7.81 2.09
C LEU A 147 4.48 8.63 0.94
N LYS A 148 3.15 8.56 0.77
CA LYS A 148 2.46 9.28 -0.31
C LYS A 148 1.09 9.81 0.07
N VAL A 149 0.79 11.04 -0.35
CA VAL A 149 -0.59 11.54 -0.34
C VAL A 149 -1.31 11.11 -1.61
N PHE A 150 -2.44 10.45 -1.45
CA PHE A 150 -3.31 10.01 -2.54
C PHE A 150 -4.77 10.13 -2.13
N ASN A 151 -5.64 10.63 -3.01
CA ASN A 151 -7.07 10.77 -2.76
C ASN A 151 -7.39 11.49 -1.42
N GLY A 152 -6.62 12.54 -1.10
CA GLY A 152 -6.76 13.33 0.13
C GLY A 152 -6.47 12.57 1.44
N LYS A 153 -5.66 11.51 1.36
CA LYS A 153 -5.25 10.67 2.50
C LYS A 153 -3.75 10.39 2.42
N LEU A 154 -3.15 10.08 3.57
CA LEU A 154 -1.75 9.69 3.68
C LEU A 154 -1.61 8.17 3.67
N TYR A 155 -0.69 7.64 2.88
CA TYR A 155 -0.45 6.22 2.75
C TYR A 155 1.04 5.89 2.89
N ALA A 156 1.33 4.75 3.50
CA ALA A 156 2.63 4.10 3.47
C ALA A 156 2.46 2.65 3.02
N VAL A 157 3.52 2.02 2.52
CA VAL A 157 3.50 0.63 2.05
C VAL A 157 4.54 -0.19 2.80
N ASP A 158 4.15 -1.37 3.25
CA ASP A 158 5.03 -2.36 3.89
C ASP A 158 5.62 -3.27 2.82
N ASP A 159 6.95 -3.27 2.65
CA ASP A 159 7.66 -4.03 1.62
C ASP A 159 7.69 -5.55 1.89
N ARG A 160 7.26 -5.99 3.07
CA ARG A 160 7.25 -7.41 3.45
C ARG A 160 5.92 -8.05 3.14
N THR A 161 4.85 -7.39 3.58
CA THR A 161 3.48 -7.88 3.40
C THR A 161 2.87 -7.43 2.08
N GLY A 162 3.42 -6.37 1.45
CA GLY A 162 2.81 -5.69 0.31
C GLY A 162 1.53 -4.92 0.70
N VAL A 163 1.26 -4.72 1.99
CA VAL A 163 0.07 -3.99 2.45
C VAL A 163 0.32 -2.49 2.37
N VAL A 164 -0.58 -1.80 1.69
CA VAL A 164 -0.69 -0.33 1.71
C VAL A 164 -1.56 0.06 2.91
N PHE A 165 -0.97 0.78 3.85
CA PHE A 165 -1.64 1.31 5.03
C PHE A 165 -2.03 2.77 4.81
N GLN A 166 -3.29 3.10 5.11
CA GLN A 166 -3.65 4.49 5.36
C GLN A 166 -3.15 4.90 6.75
N ILE A 167 -2.45 6.01 6.85
CA ILE A 167 -2.10 6.64 8.13
C ILE A 167 -3.22 7.61 8.51
N GLN A 168 -3.86 7.37 9.65
CA GLN A 168 -4.91 8.22 10.23
C GLN A 168 -4.45 8.73 11.60
N ASP A 169 -3.98 9.98 11.63
CA ASP A 169 -3.40 10.60 12.83
C ASP A 169 -2.23 9.79 13.41
N LYS A 170 -2.48 8.95 14.42
CA LYS A 170 -1.47 8.14 15.12
C LYS A 170 -1.61 6.62 14.94
N HIS A 171 -2.42 6.17 13.98
CA HIS A 171 -2.59 4.73 13.72
C HIS A 171 -2.66 4.42 12.23
N THR A 172 -2.45 3.15 11.90
CA THR A 172 -2.48 2.61 10.54
C THR A 172 -3.71 1.75 10.31
N VAL A 173 -4.30 1.87 9.13
CA VAL A 173 -5.45 1.07 8.68
C VAL A 173 -5.06 0.40 7.36
N ALA A 174 -5.07 -0.93 7.31
CA ALA A 174 -4.80 -1.67 6.08
C ALA A 174 -5.85 -1.30 5.03
N TRP A 175 -5.41 -0.97 3.81
CA TRP A 175 -6.30 -0.57 2.72
C TRP A 175 -6.31 -1.57 1.56
N VAL A 176 -5.14 -1.87 1.00
CA VAL A 176 -4.97 -2.78 -0.15
C VAL A 176 -3.75 -3.66 0.12
N ILE A 177 -3.78 -4.92 -0.33
CA ILE A 177 -2.62 -5.82 -0.32
C ILE A 177 -2.16 -6.09 -1.75
N LEU A 178 -0.85 -6.10 -1.95
CA LEU A 178 -0.22 -6.22 -3.26
C LEU A 178 0.60 -7.51 -3.33
N PRO A 179 0.11 -8.54 -4.04
CA PRO A 179 0.93 -9.69 -4.38
C PRO A 179 2.12 -9.30 -5.27
N ASP A 180 3.20 -10.07 -5.17
CA ASP A 180 4.43 -9.85 -5.93
C ASP A 180 4.24 -10.10 -7.45
N GLY A 181 5.16 -9.56 -8.25
CA GLY A 181 5.18 -9.75 -9.71
C GLY A 181 3.88 -9.34 -10.39
N ASP A 182 3.38 -10.24 -11.24
CA ASP A 182 2.17 -10.10 -12.05
C ASP A 182 0.86 -10.19 -11.26
N GLY A 183 0.93 -10.36 -9.93
CA GLY A 183 -0.23 -10.48 -9.05
C GLY A 183 -0.61 -11.92 -8.70
N THR A 184 0.09 -12.92 -9.24
CA THR A 184 -0.20 -14.34 -8.99
C THR A 184 0.67 -14.98 -7.92
N GLU A 185 1.69 -14.26 -7.43
CA GLU A 185 2.61 -14.74 -6.40
C GLU A 185 1.98 -14.80 -5.01
N ALA A 186 2.31 -15.84 -4.23
CA ALA A 186 1.79 -15.99 -2.87
C ALA A 186 2.41 -15.01 -1.86
N LYS A 187 3.59 -14.45 -2.16
CA LYS A 187 4.27 -13.47 -1.31
C LYS A 187 3.80 -12.05 -1.63
N GLY A 188 3.78 -11.20 -0.61
CA GLY A 188 3.68 -9.74 -0.76
C GLY A 188 4.78 -9.14 -1.64
N PHE A 189 4.42 -8.07 -2.34
CA PHE A 189 5.32 -7.28 -3.17
C PHE A 189 6.32 -6.50 -2.33
N LYS A 190 7.60 -6.58 -2.71
CA LYS A 190 8.64 -5.70 -2.18
C LYS A 190 8.52 -4.31 -2.79
N ALA A 191 7.66 -3.50 -2.19
CA ALA A 191 7.37 -2.14 -2.61
C ALA A 191 8.42 -1.17 -2.07
N GLU A 192 9.00 -0.35 -2.95
CA GLU A 192 10.13 0.52 -2.61
C GLU A 192 9.85 1.98 -2.96
N TRP A 193 8.84 2.29 -3.79
CA TRP A 193 8.50 3.67 -4.14
C TRP A 193 7.02 3.83 -4.48
N MET A 194 6.51 5.06 -4.35
CA MET A 194 5.12 5.43 -4.62
C MET A 194 5.03 6.76 -5.35
N ALA A 195 4.22 6.82 -6.40
CA ALA A 195 3.97 8.02 -7.19
C ALA A 195 2.49 8.17 -7.52
N VAL A 196 2.03 9.39 -7.83
CA VAL A 196 0.65 9.62 -8.27
C VAL A 196 0.68 10.22 -9.67
N LYS A 197 -0.07 9.59 -10.59
CA LYS A 197 -0.24 10.05 -11.97
C LYS A 197 -1.68 9.82 -12.39
N GLY A 198 -2.33 10.85 -12.94
CA GLY A 198 -3.67 10.69 -13.52
C GLY A 198 -4.75 10.18 -12.55
N LYS A 199 -4.69 10.58 -11.26
CA LYS A 199 -5.57 10.08 -10.18
C LYS A 199 -5.39 8.59 -9.84
N THR A 200 -4.25 8.03 -10.20
CA THR A 200 -3.87 6.65 -9.90
C THR A 200 -2.58 6.66 -9.08
N LEU A 201 -2.54 5.84 -8.05
CA LEU A 201 -1.35 5.60 -7.24
C LEU A 201 -0.53 4.48 -7.89
N TYR A 202 0.73 4.73 -8.21
CA TYR A 202 1.68 3.76 -8.72
C TYR A 202 2.64 3.37 -7.61
N ILE A 203 2.89 2.07 -7.49
CA ILE A 203 3.80 1.49 -6.49
C ILE A 203 4.72 0.52 -7.20
N GLY A 204 6.02 0.78 -7.17
CA GLY A 204 7.03 -0.10 -7.75
C GLY A 204 8.01 -0.61 -6.71
N GLY A 205 8.85 -1.54 -7.14
CA GLY A 205 9.88 -2.16 -6.32
C GLY A 205 11.27 -1.73 -6.77
N LEU A 206 12.26 -2.57 -6.48
CA LEU A 206 13.68 -2.30 -6.75
C LEU A 206 13.99 -1.95 -8.21
N GLY A 207 13.17 -2.38 -9.17
CA GLY A 207 13.37 -2.03 -10.58
C GLY A 207 14.55 -2.71 -11.26
N LYS A 208 15.09 -3.76 -10.66
CA LYS A 208 16.04 -4.69 -11.27
C LYS A 208 15.57 -6.13 -11.11
N GLU A 209 16.23 -7.03 -11.80
CA GLU A 209 16.04 -8.46 -11.61
C GLU A 209 16.26 -8.86 -10.14
N TRP A 210 15.41 -9.76 -9.63
CA TRP A 210 15.68 -10.40 -8.35
C TRP A 210 16.79 -11.41 -8.54
N THR A 211 17.78 -11.37 -7.65
CA THR A 211 18.99 -12.18 -7.71
C THR A 211 19.25 -12.82 -6.34
N THR A 212 20.11 -13.84 -6.29
CA THR A 212 20.75 -14.22 -5.02
C THR A 212 21.63 -13.06 -4.50
N THR A 213 22.15 -13.23 -3.29
CA THR A 213 23.12 -12.31 -2.65
C THR A 213 24.42 -12.14 -3.45
N GLU A 214 24.72 -13.08 -4.35
CA GLU A 214 25.88 -13.09 -5.26
C GLU A 214 25.51 -12.71 -6.71
N GLY A 215 24.29 -12.21 -6.95
CA GLY A 215 23.90 -11.66 -8.26
C GLY A 215 23.39 -12.69 -9.27
N VAL A 216 23.14 -13.94 -8.86
CA VAL A 216 22.57 -14.95 -9.75
C VAL A 216 21.08 -14.68 -9.96
N PHE A 217 20.67 -14.49 -11.22
CA PHE A 217 19.28 -14.24 -11.62
C PHE A 217 18.28 -15.27 -11.07
N GLN A 218 17.10 -14.80 -10.65
CA GLN A 218 15.99 -15.65 -10.22
C GLN A 218 14.66 -15.32 -10.92
N ASN A 219 14.26 -14.05 -10.99
CA ASN A 219 13.01 -13.62 -11.63
C ASN A 219 13.00 -12.09 -11.87
N HIS A 220 11.94 -11.61 -12.53
CA HIS A 220 11.71 -10.19 -12.83
C HIS A 220 10.68 -9.52 -11.90
N ASN A 221 10.27 -10.16 -10.81
CA ASN A 221 9.14 -9.67 -10.00
C ASN A 221 9.32 -8.22 -9.47
N PRO A 222 10.52 -7.77 -9.03
CA PRO A 222 10.71 -6.39 -8.60
C PRO A 222 10.62 -5.34 -9.73
N GLN A 223 10.56 -5.78 -10.99
CA GLN A 223 10.35 -4.94 -12.17
C GLN A 223 8.88 -4.82 -12.57
N TRP A 224 7.95 -5.37 -11.79
CA TRP A 224 6.52 -5.10 -11.92
C TRP A 224 6.12 -3.86 -11.11
N VAL A 225 5.12 -3.13 -11.60
CA VAL A 225 4.53 -1.97 -10.92
C VAL A 225 3.04 -2.18 -10.73
N LYS A 226 2.53 -1.83 -9.56
CA LYS A 226 1.10 -1.88 -9.23
C LYS A 226 0.51 -0.49 -9.42
N SER A 227 -0.64 -0.40 -10.06
CA SER A 227 -1.42 0.82 -10.09
C SER A 227 -2.72 0.63 -9.32
N ILE A 228 -3.06 1.58 -8.47
CA ILE A 228 -4.23 1.52 -7.58
C ILE A 228 -5.13 2.73 -7.86
N GLY A 229 -6.38 2.46 -8.23
CA GLY A 229 -7.38 3.50 -8.39
C GLY A 229 -7.90 4.05 -7.04
N PRO A 230 -8.66 5.16 -7.04
CA PRO A 230 -9.16 5.80 -5.81
C PRO A 230 -10.02 4.89 -4.93
N ASN A 231 -10.59 3.84 -5.52
CA ASN A 231 -11.47 2.87 -4.87
C ASN A 231 -10.73 1.60 -4.41
N GLY A 232 -9.42 1.49 -4.67
CA GLY A 232 -8.59 0.35 -4.27
C GLY A 232 -8.49 -0.76 -5.32
N ASP A 233 -9.00 -0.53 -6.53
CA ASP A 233 -8.80 -1.40 -7.69
C ASP A 233 -7.31 -1.48 -8.07
N VAL A 234 -6.77 -2.69 -8.22
CA VAL A 234 -5.35 -2.93 -8.49
C VAL A 234 -5.16 -3.48 -9.90
N VAL A 235 -4.16 -2.95 -10.61
CA VAL A 235 -3.68 -3.49 -11.89
C VAL A 235 -2.16 -3.68 -11.82
N HIS A 236 -1.66 -4.77 -12.40
CA HIS A 236 -0.25 -5.15 -12.42
C HIS A 236 0.34 -4.85 -13.79
N HIS A 237 1.45 -4.13 -13.82
CA HIS A 237 2.10 -3.66 -15.05
C HIS A 237 3.51 -4.22 -15.14
N ASP A 238 3.80 -4.91 -16.24
CA ASP A 238 5.17 -5.28 -16.58
C ASP A 238 5.96 -4.01 -16.98
N TRP A 239 6.97 -3.67 -16.17
CA TRP A 239 7.86 -2.55 -16.38
C TRP A 239 9.29 -2.99 -16.70
N VAL A 240 9.55 -4.26 -17.03
CA VAL A 240 10.91 -4.77 -17.33
C VAL A 240 11.61 -3.89 -18.36
N SER A 241 11.00 -3.67 -19.54
CA SER A 241 11.59 -2.84 -20.59
C SER A 241 11.76 -1.37 -20.21
N ARG A 242 10.92 -0.85 -19.31
CA ARG A 242 11.02 0.54 -18.81
C ARG A 242 12.23 0.69 -17.89
N TYR A 243 12.44 -0.26 -16.99
CA TYR A 243 13.61 -0.29 -16.12
C TYR A 243 14.90 -0.56 -16.89
N GLU A 244 14.86 -1.42 -17.92
CA GLU A 244 15.98 -1.59 -18.85
C GLU A 244 16.35 -0.29 -19.57
N GLY A 245 15.34 0.51 -19.97
CA GLY A 245 15.55 1.84 -20.53
C GLY A 245 16.20 2.81 -19.54
N LEU A 246 15.75 2.82 -18.27
CA LEU A 246 16.37 3.62 -17.21
C LEU A 246 17.83 3.23 -16.97
N ARG A 247 18.10 1.92 -16.89
CA ARG A 247 19.47 1.36 -16.75
C ARG A 247 20.34 1.71 -17.96
N GLY A 248 19.81 1.53 -19.17
CA GLY A 248 20.50 1.83 -20.42
C GLY A 248 20.82 3.31 -20.60
N ALA A 249 19.97 4.21 -20.07
CA ALA A 249 20.24 5.66 -20.09
C ALA A 249 21.49 6.05 -19.28
N LEU A 250 21.92 5.21 -18.33
CA LEU A 250 23.18 5.35 -17.59
C LEU A 250 24.37 4.65 -18.27
N GLY A 251 24.17 4.05 -19.45
CA GLY A 251 25.18 3.23 -20.11
C GLY A 251 25.47 1.91 -19.38
N ILE A 252 24.57 1.48 -18.49
CA ILE A 252 24.68 0.23 -17.75
C ILE A 252 23.93 -0.86 -18.51
N GLN A 253 24.49 -2.07 -18.54
CA GLN A 253 23.86 -3.26 -19.10
C GLN A 253 23.98 -4.39 -18.08
N PHE A 254 23.05 -5.36 -18.12
CA PHE A 254 23.17 -6.57 -17.30
C PHE A 254 24.52 -7.27 -17.57
N PRO A 255 25.29 -7.73 -16.56
CA PRO A 255 24.89 -7.92 -15.15
C PRO A 255 24.97 -6.68 -14.25
N GLY A 256 25.39 -5.52 -14.76
CA GLY A 256 25.22 -4.24 -14.08
C GLY A 256 23.75 -3.92 -13.82
N TYR A 257 23.49 -3.07 -12.83
CA TYR A 257 22.15 -2.84 -12.30
C TYR A 257 21.94 -1.42 -11.77
N VAL A 258 20.67 -1.09 -11.55
CA VAL A 258 20.20 0.15 -10.94
C VAL A 258 19.08 -0.22 -9.96
N ILE A 259 19.14 0.30 -8.73
CA ILE A 259 18.08 0.10 -7.72
C ILE A 259 17.30 1.40 -7.56
N HIS A 260 15.98 1.29 -7.63
CA HIS A 260 15.04 2.40 -7.55
C HIS A 260 14.21 2.34 -6.26
N GLU A 261 14.30 3.38 -5.43
CA GLU A 261 13.46 3.59 -4.24
C GLU A 261 12.81 4.97 -4.24
N ALA A 262 13.07 5.79 -5.27
CA ALA A 262 12.64 7.18 -5.30
C ALA A 262 12.18 7.55 -6.71
N ALA A 263 10.86 7.63 -6.90
CA ALA A 263 10.23 7.93 -8.20
C ALA A 263 9.03 8.88 -8.03
N ASN A 264 8.89 9.87 -8.92
CA ASN A 264 7.69 10.70 -9.01
C ASN A 264 7.32 11.02 -10.45
N TRP A 265 6.02 11.14 -10.70
CA TRP A 265 5.49 11.77 -11.91
C TRP A 265 5.30 13.27 -11.67
N SER A 266 5.68 14.08 -12.66
CA SER A 266 5.38 15.51 -12.70
C SER A 266 4.31 15.80 -13.75
N ASP A 267 3.17 16.31 -13.30
CA ASP A 267 2.12 16.81 -14.21
C ASP A 267 2.52 18.10 -14.92
N LYS A 268 3.49 18.85 -14.38
CA LYS A 268 4.03 20.09 -14.96
C LYS A 268 4.95 19.80 -16.14
N HIS A 269 5.87 18.86 -15.95
CA HIS A 269 6.86 18.49 -16.97
C HIS A 269 6.38 17.37 -17.90
N LYS A 270 5.30 16.67 -17.56
CA LYS A 270 4.81 15.46 -18.24
C LYS A 270 5.88 14.37 -18.33
N LYS A 271 6.58 14.17 -17.22
CA LYS A 271 7.72 13.27 -17.11
C LYS A 271 7.73 12.50 -15.81
N TRP A 272 8.28 11.30 -15.88
CA TRP A 272 8.76 10.57 -14.71
C TRP A 272 10.15 11.08 -14.33
N PHE A 273 10.41 11.12 -13.03
CA PHE A 273 11.70 11.45 -12.44
C PHE A 273 12.08 10.36 -11.45
N PHE A 274 13.34 9.94 -11.51
CA PHE A 274 13.91 8.91 -10.65
C PHE A 274 15.21 9.41 -10.04
N LEU A 275 15.40 9.10 -8.75
CA LEU A 275 16.65 9.23 -8.03
C LEU A 275 17.09 7.83 -7.61
N PRO A 276 17.85 7.09 -8.43
CA PRO A 276 18.26 5.74 -8.09
C PRO A 276 19.03 5.70 -6.76
N ARG A 277 18.67 4.75 -5.90
CA ARG A 277 19.42 4.49 -4.66
C ARG A 277 20.82 4.04 -5.01
N ARG A 278 20.92 3.05 -5.91
CA ARG A 278 22.17 2.40 -6.30
C ARG A 278 22.31 2.30 -7.82
N ALA A 279 23.54 2.30 -8.32
CA ALA A 279 23.87 1.99 -9.70
C ALA A 279 25.28 1.41 -9.80
N SER A 280 25.44 0.34 -10.58
CA SER A 280 26.72 -0.33 -10.76
C SER A 280 26.85 -0.88 -12.19
N HIS A 281 28.05 -0.77 -12.76
CA HIS A 281 28.42 -1.49 -13.98
C HIS A 281 28.79 -2.96 -13.70
N GLU A 282 28.99 -3.31 -12.44
CA GLU A 282 29.35 -4.66 -11.98
C GLU A 282 28.11 -5.44 -11.55
N MET A 283 28.25 -6.77 -11.50
CA MET A 283 27.21 -7.68 -11.01
C MET A 283 26.83 -7.37 -9.56
N TYR A 284 25.55 -7.54 -9.23
CA TYR A 284 25.06 -7.36 -7.86
C TYR A 284 25.78 -8.27 -6.87
N ASN A 285 26.20 -7.66 -5.76
CA ASN A 285 26.65 -8.35 -4.56
C ASN A 285 26.15 -7.55 -3.35
N GLU A 286 25.48 -8.21 -2.40
CA GLU A 286 24.84 -7.54 -1.26
C GLU A 286 25.81 -6.66 -0.46
N LYS A 287 27.04 -7.12 -0.23
CA LYS A 287 28.06 -6.38 0.52
C LYS A 287 28.60 -5.19 -0.26
N ASP A 288 28.86 -5.38 -1.55
CA ASP A 288 29.41 -4.31 -2.37
C ASP A 288 28.35 -3.24 -2.67
N ASP A 289 27.06 -3.60 -2.68
CA ASP A 289 25.93 -2.70 -2.93
C ASP A 289 25.81 -1.56 -1.92
N GLU A 290 26.21 -1.79 -0.66
CA GLU A 290 26.31 -0.76 0.38
C GLU A 290 27.10 0.48 -0.09
N HIS A 291 28.04 0.28 -1.03
CA HIS A 291 28.94 1.30 -1.58
C HIS A 291 28.62 1.69 -3.04
N ARG A 292 27.42 1.36 -3.54
CA ARG A 292 26.99 1.68 -4.93
C ARG A 292 25.99 2.82 -5.01
N ALA A 293 25.93 3.70 -4.00
CA ALA A 293 25.02 4.85 -4.06
C ALA A 293 25.27 5.74 -5.27
N THR A 294 24.25 6.51 -5.66
CA THR A 294 24.31 7.39 -6.84
C THR A 294 24.00 8.83 -6.48
N ASN A 295 24.39 9.74 -7.37
CA ASN A 295 23.98 11.13 -7.35
C ASN A 295 23.33 11.54 -8.68
N VAL A 296 22.57 10.62 -9.30
CA VAL A 296 21.94 10.87 -10.61
C VAL A 296 20.44 11.14 -10.49
N LEU A 297 19.97 12.09 -11.29
CA LEU A 297 18.57 12.35 -11.58
C LEU A 297 18.29 11.90 -13.01
N ILE A 298 17.39 10.92 -13.15
CA ILE A 298 16.91 10.47 -14.45
C ILE A 298 15.52 11.06 -14.65
N SER A 299 15.27 11.69 -15.81
CA SER A 299 13.92 12.05 -16.24
C SER A 299 13.59 11.38 -17.56
N CYS A 300 12.36 10.91 -17.71
CA CYS A 300 11.88 10.34 -18.96
C CYS A 300 10.44 10.75 -19.26
N ASP A 301 10.07 10.71 -20.53
CA ASP A 301 8.70 10.91 -20.96
C ASP A 301 7.80 9.75 -20.51
N GLU A 302 6.48 9.95 -20.60
CA GLU A 302 5.48 8.98 -20.17
C GLU A 302 5.64 7.59 -20.79
N ASN A 303 6.18 7.53 -22.01
CA ASN A 303 6.38 6.30 -22.77
C ASN A 303 7.75 5.66 -22.55
N PHE A 304 8.63 6.24 -21.73
CA PHE A 304 9.99 5.75 -21.49
C PHE A 304 10.80 5.59 -22.79
N THR A 305 10.70 6.58 -23.69
CA THR A 305 11.42 6.60 -24.96
C THR A 305 12.51 7.67 -25.01
N ASN A 306 12.36 8.74 -24.21
CA ASN A 306 13.30 9.86 -24.18
C ASN A 306 13.82 10.06 -22.76
N PHE A 307 15.06 9.67 -22.52
CA PHE A 307 15.72 9.77 -21.21
C PHE A 307 16.65 10.98 -21.16
N ARG A 308 16.74 11.63 -20.00
CA ARG A 308 17.77 12.61 -19.67
C ARG A 308 18.35 12.28 -18.31
N VAL A 309 19.67 12.32 -18.21
CA VAL A 309 20.41 12.05 -16.99
C VAL A 309 21.13 13.32 -16.59
N HIS A 310 21.01 13.71 -15.32
CA HIS A 310 21.75 14.80 -14.70
C HIS A 310 22.45 14.27 -13.46
N THR A 311 23.67 14.74 -13.20
CA THR A 311 24.34 14.56 -11.91
C THR A 311 23.91 15.69 -10.97
N ILE A 312 23.53 15.38 -9.74
CA ILE A 312 23.04 16.33 -8.74
C ILE A 312 23.86 16.22 -7.45
N GLY A 313 24.37 17.34 -6.96
CA GLY A 313 25.22 17.35 -5.76
C GLY A 313 26.47 16.46 -5.86
N GLU A 314 27.09 16.22 -4.70
CA GLU A 314 28.29 15.39 -4.59
C GLU A 314 27.94 13.91 -4.38
N LEU A 315 28.76 13.02 -4.97
CA LEU A 315 28.61 11.58 -4.80
C LEU A 315 29.18 11.16 -3.45
N ASN A 316 28.33 10.56 -2.62
CA ASN A 316 28.75 9.77 -1.47
C ASN A 316 28.32 8.33 -1.73
N LEU A 317 29.27 7.40 -1.69
CA LEU A 317 29.08 6.00 -2.08
C LEU A 317 28.18 5.21 -1.13
N THR A 318 28.00 5.66 0.12
CA THR A 318 27.14 4.98 1.11
C THR A 318 25.76 5.62 1.24
N HIS A 319 25.55 6.85 0.76
CA HIS A 319 24.28 7.58 0.92
C HIS A 319 23.39 7.44 -0.33
N GLY A 320 22.54 6.42 -0.35
CA GLY A 320 21.59 6.18 -1.45
C GLY A 320 20.28 6.93 -1.27
N PHE A 321 19.73 7.49 -2.35
CA PHE A 321 18.39 8.12 -2.31
C PHE A 321 17.30 7.09 -1.97
N SER A 322 16.46 7.43 -0.99
CA SER A 322 15.36 6.56 -0.53
C SER A 322 13.97 7.13 -0.80
N SER A 323 13.83 8.45 -0.97
CA SER A 323 12.58 9.09 -1.37
C SER A 323 12.81 10.52 -1.85
N PHE A 324 11.88 11.08 -2.61
CA PHE A 324 11.83 12.52 -2.85
C PHE A 324 10.42 12.99 -3.16
N LYS A 325 10.17 14.30 -3.07
CA LYS A 325 8.94 14.96 -3.51
C LYS A 325 9.24 16.36 -4.05
N PHE A 326 8.54 16.77 -5.10
CA PHE A 326 8.58 18.15 -5.60
C PHE A 326 7.96 19.10 -4.57
N ILE A 327 8.58 20.27 -4.37
CA ILE A 327 8.11 21.27 -3.41
C ILE A 327 6.87 21.97 -3.99
N PRO A 328 5.70 21.95 -3.32
CA PRO A 328 4.45 22.45 -3.90
C PRO A 328 4.45 23.95 -4.20
N GLY A 329 4.10 24.29 -5.45
CA GLY A 329 4.07 25.67 -5.93
C GLY A 329 5.40 26.15 -6.51
N THR A 330 6.29 25.23 -6.90
CA THR A 330 7.55 25.52 -7.60
C THR A 330 7.54 25.10 -9.08
N ASP A 331 6.35 24.77 -9.61
CA ASP A 331 6.18 24.14 -10.94
C ASP A 331 7.08 22.91 -11.13
N ASP A 332 7.23 22.12 -10.07
CA ASP A 332 8.06 20.92 -10.01
C ASP A 332 9.54 21.18 -10.39
N ASN A 333 10.05 22.40 -10.16
CA ASN A 333 11.44 22.72 -10.41
C ASN A 333 12.34 22.45 -9.20
N PHE A 334 11.78 22.47 -7.98
CA PHE A 334 12.51 22.20 -6.74
C PHE A 334 11.98 20.93 -6.09
N PHE A 335 12.85 20.13 -5.48
CA PHE A 335 12.47 18.95 -4.74
C PHE A 335 13.29 18.80 -3.45
N VAL A 336 12.69 18.12 -2.48
CA VAL A 336 13.36 17.62 -1.27
C VAL A 336 13.49 16.11 -1.40
N ALA A 337 14.63 15.57 -0.98
CA ALA A 337 14.95 14.15 -1.05
C ALA A 337 15.50 13.64 0.29
N LEU A 338 15.30 12.36 0.52
CA LEU A 338 15.93 11.59 1.57
C LEU A 338 17.04 10.72 0.98
N LYS A 339 18.08 10.52 1.77
CA LYS A 339 19.08 9.49 1.54
C LYS A 339 19.24 8.64 2.80
N THR A 340 19.39 7.34 2.66
CA THR A 340 19.73 6.45 3.77
C THR A 340 21.12 5.84 3.57
N GLU A 341 21.78 5.61 4.69
CA GLU A 341 23.10 5.01 4.78
C GLU A 341 22.99 3.69 5.54
N GLU A 342 23.56 2.66 4.95
CA GLU A 342 23.78 1.34 5.54
C GLU A 342 25.24 1.00 5.24
N ASP A 343 26.13 1.17 6.22
CA ASP A 343 27.55 0.83 6.10
C ASP A 343 27.98 0.06 7.33
N ARG A 344 28.24 -1.25 7.16
CA ARG A 344 28.72 -2.15 8.23
C ARG A 344 27.88 -2.07 9.51
N GLY A 345 26.56 -2.00 9.34
CA GLY A 345 25.59 -1.91 10.45
C GLY A 345 25.36 -0.52 11.01
N THR A 346 26.05 0.52 10.53
CA THR A 346 25.69 1.91 10.81
C THR A 346 24.49 2.29 9.94
N ILE A 347 23.41 2.74 10.59
CA ILE A 347 22.19 3.19 9.93
C ILE A 347 21.98 4.67 10.20
N ARG A 348 21.85 5.46 9.13
CA ARG A 348 21.56 6.90 9.21
C ARG A 348 20.65 7.34 8.08
N SER A 349 19.97 8.46 8.29
CA SER A 349 19.17 9.12 7.27
C SER A 349 19.45 10.60 7.20
N TYR A 350 19.41 11.11 5.98
CA TYR A 350 19.71 12.49 5.65
C TYR A 350 18.58 13.09 4.81
N ILE A 351 18.40 14.40 4.94
CA ILE A 351 17.49 15.19 4.09
C ILE A 351 18.29 16.23 3.33
N VAL A 352 17.92 16.47 2.07
CA VAL A 352 18.63 17.38 1.17
C VAL A 352 17.64 17.98 0.16
N ALA A 353 17.95 19.13 -0.43
CA ALA A 353 17.08 19.74 -1.45
C ALA A 353 17.87 20.27 -2.65
N TYR A 354 17.33 20.08 -3.84
CA TYR A 354 17.92 20.51 -5.11
C TYR A 354 16.84 21.10 -6.03
N ASP A 355 17.27 21.80 -7.06
CA ASP A 355 16.47 21.96 -8.27
C ASP A 355 16.70 20.82 -9.27
N ILE A 356 15.81 20.70 -10.26
CA ILE A 356 15.86 19.66 -11.31
C ILE A 356 17.08 19.79 -12.24
N HIS A 357 17.89 20.84 -12.10
CA HIS A 357 19.14 21.03 -12.82
C HIS A 357 20.37 20.71 -11.97
N GLY A 358 20.17 20.29 -10.71
CA GLY A 358 21.23 19.85 -9.80
C GLY A 358 21.81 20.94 -8.92
N ARG A 359 21.28 22.16 -8.94
CA ARG A 359 21.70 23.20 -7.98
C ARG A 359 21.14 22.88 -6.61
N MET A 360 22.01 22.86 -5.62
CA MET A 360 21.66 22.64 -4.23
C MET A 360 20.88 23.83 -3.64
N LEU A 361 19.79 23.54 -2.93
CA LEU A 361 18.92 24.51 -2.25
C LEU A 361 19.04 24.41 -0.73
N MET A 362 19.51 23.27 -0.23
CA MET A 362 19.81 22.96 1.16
C MET A 362 20.86 21.87 1.19
N ASP A 363 21.86 22.02 2.06
CA ASP A 363 22.88 21.00 2.30
C ASP A 363 22.26 19.71 2.85
N GLU A 364 23.00 18.61 2.76
CA GLU A 364 22.61 17.33 3.34
C GLU A 364 22.67 17.42 4.88
N ILE A 365 21.55 17.16 5.56
CA ILE A 365 21.42 17.26 7.01
C ILE A 365 21.02 15.89 7.58
N LEU A 366 21.74 15.41 8.59
CA LEU A 366 21.40 14.19 9.34
C LEU A 366 20.07 14.38 10.11
N ILE A 367 19.11 13.47 9.92
CA ILE A 367 17.77 13.55 10.53
C ILE A 367 17.45 12.42 11.52
N GLY A 368 18.28 11.38 11.57
CA GLY A 368 18.16 10.29 12.54
C GLY A 368 19.07 9.10 12.26
N ASN A 369 19.06 8.14 13.19
CA ASN A 369 19.84 6.90 13.14
C ASN A 369 18.97 5.67 12.77
N ASN A 370 17.90 5.91 12.00
CA ASN A 370 17.01 4.90 11.42
C ASN A 370 16.93 5.17 9.91
N LYS A 371 16.48 4.22 9.09
CA LYS A 371 16.21 4.44 7.66
C LYS A 371 14.87 5.15 7.51
N PHE A 372 14.87 6.41 7.10
CA PHE A 372 13.68 7.11 6.68
C PHE A 372 13.56 6.96 5.16
N GLU A 373 12.56 6.20 4.73
CA GLU A 373 12.42 5.76 3.33
C GLU A 373 11.19 6.37 2.64
N GLY A 374 10.42 7.19 3.34
CA GLY A 374 9.41 8.02 2.70
C GLY A 374 9.40 9.43 3.24
N ILE A 375 9.30 10.42 2.36
CA ILE A 375 9.01 11.82 2.70
C ILE A 375 7.75 12.28 1.96
N GLU A 376 6.89 13.05 2.63
CA GLU A 376 5.72 13.64 1.99
C GLU A 376 5.31 14.98 2.62
N PHE A 377 4.68 15.82 1.80
CA PHE A 377 3.98 17.02 2.25
C PHE A 377 2.58 16.63 2.76
N ILE A 378 2.41 16.68 4.08
CA ILE A 378 1.22 16.18 4.81
C ILE A 378 0.32 17.32 5.29
#